data_AF-A0A961P889-F1
#
_entry.id   AF-A0A961P889-F1
#
_cell.length_a   1.000
_cell.length_b   1.000
_cell.length_c   1.000
_cell.angle_alpha   90.00
_cell.angle_beta   90.00
_cell.angle_gamma   90.00
#
_symmetry.space_group_name_H-M   'P 1'
#
loop_
_entity.id
_entity.type
_entity.pdbx_description
1 polymer ?
#
loop_
_entity_poly.entity_id
_entity_poly.type
_entity_poly.pdbx_seq_one_letter_code
_entity_poly.pdbx_strand_id
1 'polypeptide(L)' 'NFGNQLKYADRRNSPVAVIAGGDEFAAGKVQIKDLILGAKIAENATLEEWKDRPSQYEVPRAELVARVRGILDGQ' A
#
# COMPACT_ATOMS: atom_id res chain seq x y z
N ASN A 1 15.58 -8.34 -1.98
CA ASN A 1 14.81 -8.94 -0.86
C ASN A 1 13.67 -7.99 -0.49
N PHE A 2 12.56 -8.09 -1.21
CA PHE A 2 11.40 -7.19 -1.11
C PHE A 2 10.68 -7.30 0.24
N GLY A 3 10.56 -8.53 0.77
CA GLY A 3 9.97 -8.77 2.09
C GLY A 3 10.69 -8.04 3.23
N ASN A 4 12.01 -7.89 3.15
CA ASN A 4 12.78 -7.14 4.14
C ASN A 4 12.50 -5.63 4.11
N GLN A 5 12.23 -5.04 2.95
CA GLN A 5 11.88 -3.62 2.82
C GLN A 5 10.50 -3.37 3.43
N LEU A 6 9.54 -4.28 3.22
CA LEU A 6 8.21 -4.18 3.80
C LEU A 6 8.24 -4.32 5.34
N LYS A 7 9.00 -5.29 5.85
CA LYS A 7 9.26 -5.43 7.31
C LYS A 7 9.96 -4.21 7.90
N TYR A 8 10.75 -3.47 7.12
CA TYR A 8 11.36 -2.23 7.59
C TYR A 8 10.36 -1.08 7.62
N ALA A 9 9.51 -0.94 6.60
CA ALA A 9 8.45 0.06 6.56
C ALA A 9 7.46 -0.13 7.73
N ASP A 10 7.07 -1.37 8.00
CA ASP A 10 6.24 -1.74 9.14
C ASP A 10 6.88 -1.33 10.48
N ARG A 11 8.15 -1.69 10.71
CA ARG A 11 8.92 -1.28 11.91
C ARG A 11 9.07 0.23 12.07
N ARG A 12 9.00 1.00 10.98
CA ARG A 12 9.05 2.47 11.00
C ARG A 12 7.69 3.11 11.26
N ASN A 13 6.64 2.30 11.44
CA ASN A 13 5.26 2.74 11.49
C ASN A 13 4.89 3.57 10.26
N SER A 14 5.43 3.19 9.09
CA SER A 14 5.08 3.87 7.86
C SER A 14 3.61 3.62 7.54
N PRO A 15 2.82 4.65 7.21
CA PRO A 15 1.40 4.48 6.89
C PRO A 15 1.19 3.82 5.51
N VAL A 16 2.09 4.10 4.56
CA VAL A 16 2.01 3.64 3.18
C VAL A 16 3.37 3.18 2.68
N ALA A 17 3.38 2.13 1.86
CA ALA A 17 4.53 1.74 1.06
C ALA A 17 4.22 1.93 -0.44
N VAL A 18 5.13 2.59 -1.15
CA VAL A 18 5.08 2.76 -2.60
C VAL A 18 6.10 1.82 -3.23
N ILE A 19 5.65 1.01 -4.18
CA ILE A 19 6.45 0.00 -4.86
C ILE A 19 6.52 0.39 -6.33
N ALA A 20 7.73 0.66 -6.79
CA ALA A 20 8.03 1.00 -8.18
C ALA A 20 9.06 0.00 -8.70
N GLY A 21 8.57 -1.12 -9.24
CA GLY A 21 9.37 -2.08 -10.01
C GLY A 21 9.84 -1.46 -11.32
N GLY A 22 10.86 -2.04 -11.95
CA GLY A 22 11.40 -1.54 -13.21
C GLY A 22 10.35 -1.53 -14.34
N ASP A 23 9.59 -2.61 -14.47
CA ASP A 23 8.55 -2.77 -15.49
C ASP A 23 7.36 -1.86 -15.25
N GLU A 24 6.83 -1.80 -14.02
CA GLU A 24 5.71 -0.93 -13.67
C GLU A 24 6.08 0.55 -13.82
N PHE A 25 7.29 0.93 -13.40
CA PHE A 25 7.76 2.30 -13.55
C PHE A 25 7.90 2.68 -15.03
N ALA A 26 8.41 1.77 -15.87
CA ALA A 26 8.47 1.95 -17.32
C ALA A 26 7.07 2.05 -17.96
N ALA A 27 6.09 1.30 -17.43
CA ALA A 27 4.68 1.38 -17.82
C ALA A 27 3.95 2.62 -17.26
N GLY A 28 4.63 3.48 -16.51
CA GLY A 28 4.04 4.68 -15.91
C GLY A 28 3.10 4.38 -14.74
N LYS A 29 3.27 3.23 -14.08
CA LYS A 29 2.46 2.75 -12.97
C LYS A 29 3.30 2.49 -11.73
N VAL A 30 2.61 2.43 -10.60
CA VAL A 30 3.20 2.14 -9.29
C VAL A 30 2.18 1.35 -8.47
N GLN A 31 2.66 0.48 -7.59
CA GLN A 31 1.79 -0.17 -6.62
C GLN A 31 1.84 0.60 -5.30
N ILE A 32 0.67 0.84 -4.72
CA ILE A 32 0.51 1.46 -3.42
C ILE A 32 0.00 0.40 -2.47
N LYS A 33 0.66 0.27 -1.32
CA LYS A 33 0.24 -0.59 -0.23
C LYS A 33 -0.09 0.26 1.00
N ASP A 34 -1.33 0.14 1.45
CA ASP A 34 -1.80 0.69 2.71
C ASP A 34 -1.42 -0.25 3.85
N LEU A 35 -0.44 0.18 4.66
CA LEU A 35 0.07 -0.62 5.76
C LEU A 35 -0.85 -0.54 6.98
N ILE A 36 -1.59 0.56 7.15
CA ILE A 36 -2.55 0.76 8.24
C ILE A 36 -3.74 -0.18 8.04
N LEU A 37 -4.32 -0.15 6.83
CA LEU A 37 -5.40 -1.06 6.47
C LEU A 37 -4.94 -2.50 6.56
N GLY A 38 -3.73 -2.81 6.08
CA GLY A 38 -3.13 -4.14 6.22
C GLY A 38 -3.06 -4.62 7.68
N ALA A 39 -2.61 -3.75 8.59
CA ALA A 39 -2.56 -4.05 10.02
C ALA A 39 -3.95 -4.24 10.63
N LYS A 40 -4.92 -3.37 10.31
CA LYS A 40 -6.32 -3.48 10.79
C LYS A 40 -7.00 -4.77 10.34
N ILE A 41 -6.76 -5.19 9.09
CA ILE A 41 -7.25 -6.46 8.54
C ILE A 41 -6.62 -7.64 9.28
N ALA A 42 -5.31 -7.59 9.51
CA ALA A 42 -4.59 -8.63 10.23
C ALA A 42 -5.06 -8.78 11.69
N GLU A 43 -5.45 -7.68 12.34
CA GLU A 43 -5.98 -7.67 13.71
C GLU A 43 -7.41 -8.21 13.80
N ASN A 44 -8.28 -7.91 12.82
CA ASN A 44 -9.72 -8.23 12.89
C ASN A 44 -10.14 -9.53 12.17
N ALA A 45 -9.24 -10.20 11.45
CA ALA A 45 -9.27 -11.61 11.05
C ALA A 45 -10.59 -12.26 10.53
N THR A 46 -11.61 -11.50 10.13
CA THR A 46 -12.71 -11.98 9.29
C THR A 46 -12.42 -11.57 7.85
N LEU A 47 -11.90 -12.53 7.07
CA LEU A 47 -11.48 -12.38 5.67
C LEU A 47 -12.56 -11.81 4.72
N GLU A 48 -13.83 -11.83 5.16
CA GLU A 48 -15.00 -11.53 4.33
C GLU A 48 -15.29 -10.03 4.21
N GLU A 49 -15.01 -9.22 5.25
CA GLU A 49 -15.29 -7.76 5.23
C GLU A 49 -14.32 -6.95 4.36
N TRP A 50 -13.14 -7.48 4.09
CA TRP A 50 -12.03 -6.72 3.49
C TRP A 50 -11.68 -7.15 2.07
N LYS A 51 -12.43 -8.10 1.49
CA LYS A 51 -12.25 -8.55 0.10
C LYS A 51 -12.42 -7.42 -0.92
N ASP A 52 -13.35 -6.50 -0.66
CA ASP A 52 -13.65 -5.37 -1.56
C ASP A 52 -12.65 -4.20 -1.45
N ARG A 53 -11.82 -4.18 -0.39
CA ARG A 53 -10.82 -3.13 -0.15
C ARG A 53 -9.42 -3.73 -0.10
N PRO A 54 -8.82 -4.05 -1.27
CA PRO A 54 -7.46 -4.56 -1.29
C PRO A 54 -6.51 -3.52 -0.70
N SER A 55 -5.76 -3.89 0.34
CA SER A 55 -4.72 -3.04 0.93
C SER A 55 -3.54 -2.79 0.01
N GLN A 56 -3.52 -3.40 -1.18
CA GLN A 56 -2.52 -3.20 -2.21
C GLN A 56 -3.20 -3.08 -3.57
N TYR A 57 -2.89 -2.01 -4.29
CA TYR A 57 -3.48 -1.75 -5.61
C TYR A 57 -2.49 -0.99 -6.50
N GLU A 58 -2.65 -1.13 -7.82
CA GLU A 58 -1.83 -0.45 -8.82
C GLU A 58 -2.51 0.85 -9.27
N VAL A 59 -1.74 1.92 -9.43
CA VAL A 59 -2.22 3.21 -9.93
C VAL A 59 -1.25 3.81 -10.94
N PRO A 60 -1.73 4.70 -11.83
CA PRO A 60 -0.85 5.53 -12.63
C PRO A 60 0.08 6.36 -11.73
N ARG A 61 1.34 6.53 -12.15
CA ARG A 61 2.33 7.31 -11.40
C ARG A 61 1.88 8.75 -11.14
N ALA A 62 1.10 9.32 -12.05
CA ALA A 62 0.52 10.66 -11.89
C ALA A 62 -0.47 10.74 -10.72
N GLU A 63 -1.15 9.65 -10.37
CA GLU A 63 -2.11 9.59 -9.26
C GLU A 63 -1.45 9.29 -7.92
N LEU A 64 -0.16 8.91 -7.90
CA LEU A 64 0.57 8.52 -6.69
C LEU A 64 0.30 9.46 -5.51
N VAL A 65 0.53 10.76 -5.70
CA VAL A 65 0.45 11.75 -4.62
C VAL A 65 -0.99 11.89 -4.12
N ALA A 66 -1.97 11.90 -5.02
CA ALA A 66 -3.38 12.01 -4.66
C ALA A 66 -3.84 10.80 -3.83
N ARG A 67 -3.41 9.60 -4.24
CA ARG A 67 -3.74 8.34 -3.55
C ARG A 67 -3.08 8.24 -2.18
N VAL A 68 -1.78 8.56 -2.10
CA VAL A 68 -1.06 8.59 -0.81
C VAL A 68 -1.70 9.61 0.13
N ARG A 69 -2.03 10.81 -0.35
CA ARG A 69 -2.75 11.80 0.47
C ARG A 69 -4.10 11.30 0.94
N GLY A 70 -4.88 10.62 0.09
CA GLY A 70 -6.16 10.03 0.50
C GLY A 70 -6.03 9.00 1.63
N ILE A 71 -4.94 8.23 1.66
CA ILE A 71 -4.67 7.29 2.76
C ILE A 71 -4.29 8.05 4.04
N LEU A 72 -3.46 9.09 3.93
CA LEU A 72 -3.02 9.89 5.08
C LEU A 72 -4.15 10.75 5.69
N ASP A 73 -5.06 11.27 4.86
CA ASP A 73 -6.20 12.08 5.29
C ASP A 73 -7.31 11.24 5.94
N GLY A 74 -7.36 9.95 5.58
CA GLY A 74 -8.25 8.96 6.22
C GLY A 74 -7.72 8.35 7.51
N GLN A 75 -6.57 8.82 8.03
CA GLN A 75 -6.07 8.49 9.38
C GLN A 75 -6.86 9.23 10.46
#